data_AF-A0A9E5JCH1-F1
#
_entry.id   AF-A0A9E5JCH1-F1
#
_cell.length_a   1.000
_cell.length_b   1.000
_cell.length_c   1.000
_cell.angle_alpha   90.00
_cell.angle_beta   90.00
_cell.angle_gamma   90.00
#
_symmetry.space_group_name_H-M   'P 1'
#
loop_
_entity.id
_entity.type
_entity.pdbx_description
1 polymer ?
#
loop_
_entity_poly.entity_id
_entity_poly.type
_entity_poly.pdbx_seq_one_letter_code
_entity_poly.pdbx_strand_id
1 'polypeptide(L)' 'MSKHSPHDVTRRHIPLNGASNFRDLGGYLGHEGRPLKWRKIFRSDHLAALNPEDLVQLKDLGISRSFDFRGIQESL' A
#
# COMPACT_ATOMS: atom_id res chain seq x y z
N MET A 1 12.88 8.50 -21.01
CA MET A 1 11.45 8.42 -21.36
C MET A 1 10.85 7.18 -20.69
N SER A 2 10.28 7.30 -19.48
CA SER A 2 9.74 6.14 -18.76
C SER A 2 8.31 5.88 -19.21
N LYS A 3 8.10 4.80 -19.97
CA LYS A 3 6.85 4.37 -20.63
C LYS A 3 5.77 3.85 -19.65
N HIS A 4 5.53 4.49 -18.53
CA HIS A 4 4.56 3.99 -17.55
C HIS A 4 3.43 4.99 -17.35
N SER A 5 2.28 4.68 -17.93
CA SER A 5 1.06 5.46 -17.76
C SER A 5 0.68 5.47 -16.26
N PRO A 6 0.31 6.62 -15.68
CA PRO A 6 -0.12 6.72 -14.28
C PRO A 6 -1.37 5.87 -13.96
N HIS A 7 -1.98 5.22 -14.96
CA HIS A 7 -3.19 4.42 -14.85
C HIS A 7 -2.97 2.90 -14.86
N ASP A 8 -1.76 2.38 -14.64
CA ASP A 8 -1.58 0.93 -14.42
C ASP A 8 -2.09 0.52 -13.03
N VAL A 9 -3.41 0.45 -12.89
CA VAL A 9 -4.12 0.09 -11.65
C VAL A 9 -3.83 -1.36 -11.25
N THR A 10 -3.56 -2.23 -12.23
CA THR A 10 -3.36 -3.67 -12.02
C THR A 10 -2.06 -3.96 -11.29
N ARG A 11 -0.99 -3.22 -11.60
CA ARG A 11 0.32 -3.38 -10.95
C ARG A 11 0.37 -2.90 -9.50
N ARG A 12 -0.56 -2.03 -9.10
CA ARG A 12 -0.59 -1.44 -7.76
C ARG A 12 -1.33 -2.29 -6.75
N HIS A 13 -2.26 -3.14 -7.17
CA HIS A 13 -2.92 -4.06 -6.25
C HIS A 13 -1.94 -5.10 -5.76
N ILE A 14 -1.91 -5.29 -4.45
CA ILE A 14 -1.21 -6.42 -3.86
C ILE A 14 -2.26 -7.14 -3.01
N PRO A 15 -2.69 -8.36 -3.41
CA PRO A 15 -3.74 -9.08 -2.70
C PRO A 15 -3.20 -9.56 -1.34
N LEU A 16 -3.92 -9.20 -0.29
CA LEU A 16 -3.78 -9.74 1.05
C LEU A 16 -5.11 -10.39 1.43
N ASN A 17 -5.07 -11.47 2.21
CA ASN A 17 -6.28 -12.18 2.61
C ASN A 17 -7.07 -11.38 3.65
N GLY A 18 -6.35 -10.78 4.60
CA GLY A 18 -6.89 -10.05 5.75
C GLY A 18 -6.99 -8.54 5.60
N ALA A 19 -6.71 -8.00 4.42
CA ALA A 19 -6.73 -6.56 4.17
C ALA A 19 -7.40 -6.22 2.84
N SER A 20 -8.22 -5.19 2.86
CA SER A 20 -8.92 -4.69 1.68
C SER A 20 -8.20 -3.51 1.07
N ASN A 21 -8.23 -3.44 -0.26
CA ASN A 21 -7.70 -2.32 -1.03
C ASN A 21 -6.23 -1.99 -0.74
N PHE A 22 -5.42 -3.01 -0.44
CA PHE A 22 -3.99 -2.83 -0.20
C PHE A 22 -3.25 -2.51 -1.53
N ARG A 23 -2.63 -1.32 -1.61
CA ARG A 23 -1.98 -0.83 -2.84
C ARG A 23 -0.60 -0.23 -2.58
N ASP A 24 0.31 -0.41 -3.54
CA ASP A 24 1.53 0.41 -3.69
C ASP A 24 1.19 1.74 -4.37
N LEU A 25 1.61 2.87 -3.79
CA LEU A 25 1.40 4.21 -4.35
C LEU A 25 2.50 4.64 -5.33
N GLY A 26 3.45 3.77 -5.63
CA GLY A 26 4.47 4.00 -6.65
C GLY A 26 3.89 4.48 -7.98
N GLY A 27 4.61 5.42 -8.60
CA GLY A 27 4.25 5.98 -9.90
C GLY A 27 3.11 7.01 -9.87
N TYR A 28 2.43 7.26 -8.75
CA TYR A 28 1.58 8.46 -8.64
C TYR A 28 2.44 9.72 -8.76
N LEU A 29 1.90 10.75 -9.41
CA LEU A 29 2.53 12.06 -9.42
C LEU A 29 2.38 12.69 -8.04
N GLY A 30 3.52 12.91 -7.39
CA GLY A 30 3.61 13.64 -6.14
C GLY A 30 3.89 15.12 -6.38
N HIS A 31 4.50 15.74 -5.38
CA HIS A 31 4.86 17.16 -5.40
C HIS A 31 5.69 17.51 -6.64
N GLU A 32 5.31 18.59 -7.31
CA GLU A 32 5.97 19.11 -8.53
C GLU A 32 6.02 18.09 -9.67
N GLY A 33 5.03 17.21 -9.76
CA GLY A 33 4.93 16.23 -10.86
C GLY A 33 5.98 15.12 -10.79
N ARG A 34 6.74 15.01 -9.70
CA ARG A 34 7.69 13.91 -9.51
C ARG A 34 6.95 12.62 -9.17
N PRO A 35 7.22 11.50 -9.86
CA PRO A 35 6.58 10.23 -9.53
C PRO A 35 7.07 9.71 -8.19
N LEU A 36 6.15 9.16 -7.39
CA LEU A 36 6.48 8.43 -6.17
C LEU A 36 7.33 7.20 -6.50
N LYS A 37 8.34 6.94 -5.68
CA LYS A 37 9.15 5.72 -5.77
C LYS A 37 8.28 4.51 -5.40
N TRP A 38 8.39 3.44 -6.19
CA TRP A 38 7.75 2.15 -5.91
C TRP A 38 8.25 1.53 -4.61
N ARG A 39 7.39 0.76 -3.94
CA ARG A 39 7.69 0.03 -2.70
C ARG A 39 8.21 0.92 -1.57
N LYS A 40 7.64 2.13 -1.46
CA LYS A 40 7.94 3.09 -0.39
C LYS A 40 6.74 3.50 0.44
N ILE A 41 5.57 3.65 -0.19
CA ILE A 41 4.34 4.03 0.50
C ILE A 41 3.23 3.11 0.02
N PHE A 42 2.53 2.52 0.98
CA PHE A 42 1.38 1.66 0.76
C PHE A 42 0.16 2.26 1.44
N ARG A 43 -1.03 1.95 0.93
CA ARG A 43 -2.30 2.25 1.61
C ARG A 43 -3.16 1.00 1.69
N SER A 44 -4.05 0.98 2.68
CA SER A 44 -5.11 -0.02 2.85
C SER A 44 -6.33 0.69 3.42
N ASP A 45 -7.53 0.13 3.20
CA ASP A 45 -8.73 0.61 3.89
C ASP A 45 -8.86 -0.04 5.28
N HIS A 46 -8.50 -1.32 5.40
CA HIS A 46 -8.52 -2.07 6.64
C HIS A 46 -7.30 -3.00 6.75
N LEU A 47 -6.75 -3.15 7.97
CA LEU A 47 -5.57 -4.00 8.25
C LEU A 47 -5.77 -4.90 9.50
N ALA A 48 -6.96 -4.95 10.10
CA ALA A 48 -7.11 -5.62 11.41
C ALA A 48 -7.22 -7.15 11.33
N ALA A 49 -7.38 -7.73 10.14
CA ALA A 49 -7.60 -9.16 9.95
C ALA A 49 -6.42 -9.90 9.26
N LEU A 50 -5.22 -9.30 9.24
CA LEU A 50 -4.03 -9.89 8.61
C LEU A 50 -3.72 -11.28 9.18
N ASN A 51 -3.57 -12.27 8.29
CA ASN A 51 -3.17 -13.62 8.66
C ASN A 51 -1.63 -13.79 8.60
N PRO A 52 -1.06 -14.91 9.09
CA PRO A 52 0.38 -15.13 9.07
C PRO A 52 1.01 -15.03 7.67
N GLU A 53 0.31 -15.48 6.63
CA GLU A 53 0.77 -15.41 5.25
C GLU A 53 0.88 -13.96 4.77
N ASP A 54 -0.08 -13.12 5.13
CA ASP A 54 -0.07 -11.69 4.84
C ASP A 54 1.11 -11.00 5.54
N LEU A 55 1.41 -11.38 6.79
CA LEU A 55 2.55 -10.85 7.54
C LEU A 55 3.90 -11.18 6.89
N VAL A 56 4.05 -12.39 6.35
CA VAL A 56 5.25 -12.76 5.56
C VAL A 56 5.35 -11.89 4.32
N GLN A 57 4.25 -11.71 3.60
CA GLN A 57 4.24 -10.88 2.40
C GLN A 57 4.58 -9.41 2.72
N LEU A 58 4.02 -8.84 3.79
CA LEU A 58 4.35 -7.49 4.26
C LEU A 58 5.83 -7.35 4.64
N LYS A 59 6.41 -8.39 5.27
CA LYS A 59 7.83 -8.44 5.60
C LYS A 59 8.71 -8.46 4.34
N ASP A 60 8.35 -9.25 3.33
CA ASP A 60 9.06 -9.31 2.05
C ASP A 60 8.98 -7.99 1.26
N LEU A 61 7.89 -7.23 1.47
CA LEU A 61 7.75 -5.86 0.97
C LEU A 61 8.61 -4.84 1.74
N GLY A 62 9.25 -5.23 2.84
CA GLY A 62 10.07 -4.38 3.69
C GLY A 62 9.25 -3.40 4.55
N ILE A 63 7.98 -3.70 4.80
CA ILE A 63 7.09 -2.83 5.59
C ILE A 63 7.37 -3.07 7.07
N SER A 64 7.77 -2.01 7.78
CA SER A 64 8.13 -2.08 9.19
C SER A 64 7.24 -1.22 10.09
N ARG A 65 6.38 -0.38 9.51
CA ARG A 65 5.54 0.59 10.23
C ARG A 65 4.20 0.74 9.53
N SER A 66 3.13 0.76 10.32
CA SER A 66 1.79 1.17 9.91
C SER A 66 1.38 2.41 10.68
N PHE A 67 0.65 3.31 10.02
CA PHE A 67 0.04 4.48 10.64
C PHE A 67 -1.46 4.32 10.49
N ASP A 68 -2.16 4.17 11.61
CA ASP A 68 -3.61 4.07 11.63
C ASP A 68 -4.19 5.47 11.79
N PHE A 69 -4.93 5.92 10.77
CA PHE A 69 -5.58 7.23 10.77
C PHE A 69 -7.03 7.16 11.25
N ARG A 70 -7.51 5.98 11.66
CA ARG A 70 -8.84 5.82 12.27
C ARG A 70 -8.89 6.56 13.60
N GLY A 71 -10.05 7.11 13.92
CA GLY A 71 -10.29 7.70 15.24
C GLY A 71 -10.20 6.66 16.35
N ILE A 72 -10.00 7.08 17.60
CA ILE A 72 -9.82 6.20 18.76
C ILE A 72 -10.97 5.16 18.88
N GLN A 73 -12.20 5.54 18.53
CA GLN A 73 -13.37 4.65 18.59
C GLN A 73 -13.38 3.55 17.51
N GLU A 74 -12.63 3.72 16.43
CA GLU A 74 -12.60 2.85 15.25
C GLU A 74 -11.34 1.97 15.19
N SER A 75 -10.42 2.12 16.16
CA SER A 75 -9.11 1.43 16.19
C SER A 75 -9.11 0.13 17.01
N LEU A 76 -10.18 -0.12 17.77
CA LEU A 76 -10.38 -1.34 18.57
C LEU A 76 -10.70 -2.57 17.70
#